data_AF-A0A7X7GY53-F1
#
_entry.id   AF-A0A7X7GY53-F1
#
_cell.length_a   1.000
_cell.length_b   1.000
_cell.length_c   1.000
_cell.angle_alpha   90.00
_cell.angle_beta   90.00
_cell.angle_gamma   90.00
#
_symmetry.space_group_name_H-M   'P 1'
#
loop_
_entity.id
_entity.type
_entity.pdbx_description
1 polymer ?
#
loop_
_entity_poly.entity_id
_entity_poly.type
_entity_poly.pdbx_seq_one_letter_code
_entity_poly.pdbx_strand_id
1 'polypeptide(L)'
;MYIRTALAASTLALILMVMPLSADESDALYKGKVVISNAGTEVEGGTTVLLELNTGAWQSAGILDASFNNAWFDSAAGASMAFMPDPSDAVDPQEWYFFHPWDLAAGDSLAYLYMGGPDMSAPLYYIPGAGGMTSADTAGMELGNSFAIEQRGYVDTSYAVDRRLVYKGAAFQTYVREEGVLASVIGTPATVRPTGNSDPSGDWSNETNAYDNDTRTYTGTLANAPTGYLELTRAATATESIDVWLHLLVDVTSTVDIDYYDGSAWHDLYDGVPPVLNGWHTYHLDGYSIVEAVRIRRATGANGATLAVMEVEWTAVSAGVSAPVATGSHTIRTQADGTDLELYVDGVLKDSMALGAVTVPDNANNWSFLTNGVMPYMEYHKIWVGGALKQHIVWEDDTTFTDLSGNGTDTTPSFPTGSSDADVSAVLASMEVIDPAAAPAVGGDESGGLAGGLPTEPDNMYDELAVDHLPGAAVVNALLDAGEIPRALFWFLAVFLGIIIACLFMYRLSHSLFAMSLVAGAGLLFASRIGIVPFWVTVPVILVAAAVLIKEKMSPL
;
A
#
# COMPACT_ATOMS: atom_id res chain seq x y z
N MET A 1 -70.66 11.28 -17.60
CA MET A 1 -69.48 11.28 -18.50
C MET A 1 -68.27 11.98 -17.86
N TYR A 2 -68.03 11.81 -16.55
CA TYR A 2 -66.91 12.45 -15.82
C TYR A 2 -66.06 11.45 -15.00
N ILE A 3 -66.37 10.15 -15.08
CA ILE A 3 -65.66 9.10 -14.32
C ILE A 3 -64.55 8.43 -15.16
N ARG A 4 -64.60 8.56 -16.49
CA ARG A 4 -63.64 7.88 -17.40
C ARG A 4 -62.36 8.66 -17.68
N THR A 5 -62.36 9.99 -17.55
CA THR A 5 -61.17 10.84 -17.76
C THR A 5 -60.24 10.88 -16.55
N ALA A 6 -60.76 10.70 -15.33
CA ALA A 6 -59.93 10.64 -14.12
C ALA A 6 -59.16 9.30 -13.99
N LEU A 7 -59.74 8.19 -14.46
CA LEU A 7 -59.12 6.87 -14.38
C LEU A 7 -57.97 6.71 -15.40
N ALA A 8 -58.09 7.30 -16.59
CA ALA A 8 -57.02 7.28 -17.60
C ALA A 8 -55.83 8.17 -17.23
N ALA A 9 -56.06 9.33 -16.61
CA ALA A 9 -55.00 10.21 -16.11
C ALA A 9 -54.24 9.61 -14.92
N SER A 10 -54.94 8.89 -14.03
CA SER A 10 -54.31 8.19 -12.90
C SER A 10 -53.52 6.96 -13.34
N THR A 11 -53.96 6.25 -14.38
CA THR A 11 -53.21 5.09 -14.92
C THR A 11 -51.96 5.52 -15.71
N LEU A 12 -52.00 6.67 -16.39
CA LEU A 12 -50.84 7.22 -17.13
C LEU A 12 -49.82 7.90 -16.20
N ALA A 13 -50.27 8.51 -15.09
CA ALA A 13 -49.39 9.02 -14.04
C ALA A 13 -48.69 7.89 -13.26
N LEU A 14 -49.33 6.72 -13.13
CA LEU A 14 -48.74 5.55 -12.47
C LEU A 14 -47.56 4.94 -13.27
N ILE A 15 -47.56 5.08 -14.60
CA ILE A 15 -46.48 4.59 -15.47
C ILE A 15 -45.30 5.57 -15.51
N LEU A 16 -45.52 6.86 -15.21
CA LEU A 16 -44.47 7.89 -15.11
C LEU A 16 -43.82 7.99 -13.71
N MET A 17 -44.32 7.25 -12.72
CA MET A 17 -43.76 7.18 -11.36
C MET A 17 -42.90 5.94 -11.10
N VAL A 18 -42.52 5.19 -12.13
CA VAL A 18 -41.33 4.33 -12.02
C VAL A 18 -40.13 5.27 -12.12
N MET A 19 -39.78 5.89 -11.00
CA MET A 19 -38.40 6.37 -10.85
C MET A 19 -37.53 5.12 -11.04
N PRO A 20 -36.54 5.12 -11.96
CA PRO A 20 -35.46 4.19 -11.79
C PRO A 20 -34.90 4.51 -10.39
N LEU A 21 -35.06 3.60 -9.43
CA LEU A 21 -34.03 3.47 -8.42
C LEU A 21 -32.78 3.21 -9.25
N SER A 22 -31.96 4.24 -9.48
CA SER A 22 -30.61 4.00 -9.95
C SER A 22 -30.01 3.08 -8.90
N ALA A 23 -29.58 1.90 -9.33
CA ALA A 23 -28.70 1.10 -8.50
C ALA A 23 -27.54 2.03 -8.10
N ASP A 24 -27.23 2.09 -6.82
CA ASP A 24 -26.03 2.79 -6.38
C ASP A 24 -24.85 1.88 -6.71
N GLU A 25 -24.15 2.20 -7.80
CA GLU A 25 -23.04 1.37 -8.29
C GLU A 25 -21.80 1.42 -7.40
N SER A 26 -21.78 2.28 -6.38
CA SER A 26 -20.61 2.50 -5.50
C SER A 26 -20.19 1.26 -4.71
N ASP A 27 -21.11 0.35 -4.38
CA ASP A 27 -20.81 -0.90 -3.65
C ASP A 27 -20.55 -2.11 -4.56
N ALA A 28 -20.66 -1.95 -5.89
CA ALA A 28 -20.46 -3.07 -6.80
C ALA A 28 -18.99 -3.48 -6.89
N LEU A 29 -18.70 -4.75 -6.67
CA LEU A 29 -17.36 -5.31 -6.87
C LEU A 29 -17.24 -5.91 -8.27
N TYR A 30 -16.27 -5.42 -9.03
CA TYR A 30 -15.97 -5.89 -10.36
C TYR A 30 -14.65 -6.68 -10.40
N LYS A 31 -14.55 -7.60 -11.35
CA LYS A 31 -13.33 -8.34 -11.67
C LYS A 31 -13.00 -8.24 -13.15
N GLY A 32 -11.88 -7.61 -13.41
CA GLY A 32 -11.18 -7.53 -14.68
C GLY A 32 -10.27 -8.73 -14.90
N LYS A 33 -10.33 -9.29 -16.10
CA LYS A 33 -9.38 -10.28 -16.60
C LYS A 33 -8.25 -9.54 -17.32
N VAL A 34 -7.05 -9.54 -16.77
CA VAL A 34 -5.87 -8.90 -17.36
C VAL A 34 -5.00 -9.97 -18.02
N VAL A 35 -4.77 -9.85 -19.32
CA VAL A 35 -3.90 -10.77 -20.07
C VAL A 35 -2.55 -10.09 -20.23
N ILE A 36 -1.51 -10.73 -19.71
CA ILE A 36 -0.11 -10.32 -19.83
C ILE A 36 0.50 -11.16 -20.95
N SER A 37 0.97 -10.54 -22.02
CA SER A 37 1.57 -11.22 -23.16
C SER A 37 3.07 -10.98 -23.18
N ASN A 38 3.86 -12.04 -23.24
CA ASN A 38 5.29 -12.01 -23.50
C ASN A 38 5.57 -12.57 -24.91
N ALA A 39 5.93 -11.69 -25.85
CA ALA A 39 6.21 -12.05 -27.24
C ALA A 39 7.66 -12.56 -27.47
N GLY A 40 8.51 -12.48 -26.45
CA GLY A 40 9.93 -12.79 -26.50
C GLY A 40 10.26 -14.16 -25.91
N THR A 41 11.38 -14.23 -25.21
CA THR A 41 11.78 -15.40 -24.41
C THR A 41 11.33 -15.24 -22.97
N GLU A 42 11.45 -16.30 -22.17
CA GLU A 42 11.20 -16.21 -20.73
C GLU A 42 12.01 -15.09 -20.09
N VAL A 43 11.33 -14.29 -19.27
CA VAL A 43 11.91 -13.22 -18.46
C VAL A 43 11.95 -13.72 -17.02
N GLU A 44 13.14 -13.75 -16.42
CA GLU A 44 13.28 -14.06 -14.99
C GLU A 44 12.57 -12.99 -14.17
N GLY A 45 11.86 -13.39 -13.13
CA GLY A 45 10.84 -12.59 -12.47
C GLY A 45 11.27 -11.20 -11.97
N GLY A 46 10.28 -10.40 -11.58
CA GLY A 46 10.50 -9.01 -11.16
C GLY A 46 10.24 -8.01 -12.28
N THR A 47 9.24 -8.28 -13.12
CA THR A 47 8.88 -7.46 -14.27
C THR A 47 7.84 -6.41 -13.87
N THR A 48 8.12 -5.14 -14.13
CA THR A 48 7.10 -4.08 -14.16
C THR A 48 6.33 -4.17 -15.47
N VAL A 49 5.00 -4.17 -15.39
CA VAL A 49 4.09 -4.33 -16.53
C VAL A 49 3.18 -3.11 -16.66
N LEU A 50 3.08 -2.57 -17.88
CA LEU A 50 2.16 -1.48 -18.23
C LEU A 50 0.77 -2.02 -18.61
N LEU A 51 -0.27 -1.39 -18.08
CA LEU A 51 -1.67 -1.56 -18.45
C LEU A 51 -2.33 -0.17 -18.61
N GLU A 52 -2.90 0.11 -19.78
CA GLU A 52 -3.65 1.35 -20.02
C GLU A 52 -5.13 1.19 -19.64
N LEU A 53 -5.67 2.10 -18.84
CA LEU A 53 -7.06 2.09 -18.37
C LEU A 53 -7.73 3.46 -18.54
N ASN A 54 -9.04 3.48 -18.84
CA ASN A 54 -9.84 4.72 -18.83
C ASN A 54 -10.22 5.12 -17.39
N THR A 55 -9.23 5.45 -16.56
CA THR A 55 -9.40 5.80 -15.14
C THR A 55 -10.50 6.83 -14.92
N GLY A 56 -10.48 7.94 -15.68
CA GLY A 56 -11.43 9.03 -15.50
C GLY A 56 -12.87 8.60 -15.76
N ALA A 57 -13.08 7.67 -16.70
CA ALA A 57 -14.38 7.06 -16.96
C ALA A 57 -14.84 6.16 -15.80
N TRP A 58 -13.94 5.35 -15.22
CA TRP A 58 -14.26 4.49 -14.08
C TRP A 58 -14.56 5.30 -12.81
N GLN A 59 -13.81 6.38 -12.56
CA GLN A 59 -14.09 7.31 -11.46
C GLN A 59 -15.41 8.05 -11.67
N SER A 60 -15.69 8.51 -12.89
CA SER A 60 -16.96 9.17 -13.22
C SER A 60 -18.18 8.24 -13.09
N ALA A 61 -17.98 6.94 -13.30
CA ALA A 61 -18.99 5.91 -13.11
C ALA A 61 -19.17 5.49 -11.64
N GLY A 62 -18.31 5.97 -10.72
CA GLY A 62 -18.33 5.58 -9.30
C GLY A 62 -17.79 4.18 -9.03
N ILE A 63 -17.11 3.56 -10.00
CA ILE A 63 -16.52 2.22 -9.88
C ILE A 63 -15.15 2.29 -9.20
N LEU A 64 -14.39 3.34 -9.46
CA LEU A 64 -13.07 3.58 -8.89
C LEU A 64 -13.09 4.84 -8.03
N ASP A 65 -12.52 4.80 -6.83
CA ASP A 65 -12.38 5.96 -5.99
C ASP A 65 -11.19 6.84 -6.42
N ALA A 66 -11.22 8.13 -6.05
CA ALA A 66 -10.12 9.05 -6.37
C ALA A 66 -8.82 8.69 -5.62
N SER A 67 -8.91 7.93 -4.52
CA SER A 67 -7.76 7.43 -3.77
C SER A 67 -7.22 6.09 -4.26
N PHE A 68 -7.89 5.44 -5.22
CA PHE A 68 -7.58 4.10 -5.71
C PHE A 68 -7.59 2.99 -4.64
N ASN A 69 -8.10 3.27 -3.44
CA ASN A 69 -8.15 2.30 -2.36
C ASN A 69 -9.14 1.17 -2.66
N ASN A 70 -10.09 1.37 -3.58
CA ASN A 70 -11.01 0.31 -3.99
C ASN A 70 -10.54 -0.45 -5.24
N ALA A 71 -9.23 -0.43 -5.55
CA ALA A 71 -8.61 -1.21 -6.61
C ALA A 71 -7.63 -2.25 -6.06
N TRP A 72 -7.49 -3.40 -6.74
CA TRP A 72 -6.57 -4.45 -6.33
C TRP A 72 -6.10 -5.33 -7.48
N PHE A 73 -4.82 -5.68 -7.52
CA PHE A 73 -4.27 -6.64 -8.48
C PHE A 73 -3.88 -7.96 -7.81
N ASP A 74 -4.33 -9.06 -8.42
CA ASP A 74 -3.89 -10.42 -8.09
C ASP A 74 -3.32 -11.14 -9.31
N SER A 75 -2.33 -11.99 -9.08
CA SER A 75 -1.96 -13.04 -10.02
C SER A 75 -3.08 -14.07 -10.18
N ALA A 76 -3.01 -14.89 -11.24
CA ALA A 76 -3.92 -16.03 -11.39
C ALA A 76 -3.88 -17.03 -10.21
N ALA A 77 -2.77 -17.06 -9.46
CA ALA A 77 -2.60 -17.89 -8.27
C ALA A 77 -3.18 -17.26 -6.98
N GLY A 78 -3.70 -16.02 -7.06
CA GLY A 78 -4.29 -15.31 -5.91
C GLY A 78 -3.27 -14.63 -5.00
N ALA A 79 -2.05 -14.41 -5.47
CA ALA A 79 -1.06 -13.59 -4.78
C ALA A 79 -1.16 -12.13 -5.23
N SER A 80 -1.18 -11.22 -4.26
CA SER A 80 -1.26 -9.77 -4.46
C SER A 80 -0.07 -9.25 -5.24
N MET A 81 -0.30 -8.25 -6.09
CA MET A 81 0.74 -7.58 -6.86
C MET A 81 0.75 -6.10 -6.54
N ALA A 82 1.94 -5.56 -6.28
CA ALA A 82 2.12 -4.12 -6.10
C ALA A 82 1.72 -3.38 -7.37
N PHE A 83 1.05 -2.23 -7.24
CA PHE A 83 0.65 -1.43 -8.39
C PHE A 83 0.61 0.07 -8.07
N MET A 84 0.64 0.87 -9.13
CA MET A 84 0.34 2.29 -9.09
C MET A 84 -0.32 2.74 -10.40
N PRO A 85 -1.36 3.59 -10.34
CA PRO A 85 -1.66 4.54 -11.42
C PRO A 85 -0.49 5.53 -11.60
N ASP A 86 -0.23 5.97 -12.83
CA ASP A 86 0.76 7.01 -13.11
C ASP A 86 0.11 8.41 -13.09
N PRO A 87 0.39 9.26 -12.09
CA PRO A 87 -0.15 10.62 -12.03
C PRO A 87 0.47 11.56 -13.07
N SER A 88 1.64 11.23 -13.64
CA SER A 88 2.31 12.07 -14.65
C SER A 88 1.65 12.02 -16.02
N ASP A 89 0.87 10.96 -16.29
CA ASP A 89 0.00 10.83 -17.45
C ASP A 89 -1.47 10.66 -17.06
N ALA A 90 -2.00 11.62 -16.30
CA ALA A 90 -3.39 11.63 -15.86
C ALA A 90 -4.42 11.89 -17.02
N VAL A 91 -4.09 11.52 -18.25
CA VAL A 91 -4.97 11.63 -19.43
C VAL A 91 -5.51 10.25 -19.76
N ASP A 92 -6.82 10.13 -20.06
CA ASP A 92 -7.39 8.86 -20.46
C ASP A 92 -6.98 8.45 -21.90
N PRO A 93 -6.55 7.18 -22.13
CA PRO A 93 -6.33 6.15 -21.11
C PRO A 93 -5.06 6.42 -20.29
N GLN A 94 -5.20 6.40 -18.96
CA GLN A 94 -4.09 6.59 -18.03
C GLN A 94 -3.28 5.29 -17.92
N GLU A 95 -1.96 5.45 -17.81
CA GLU A 95 -1.04 4.35 -17.57
C GLU A 95 -1.13 3.84 -16.14
N TRP A 96 -1.23 2.52 -15.97
CA TRP A 96 -1.11 1.82 -14.70
C TRP A 96 0.04 0.84 -14.78
N TYR A 97 0.84 0.82 -13.72
CA TYR A 97 1.96 -0.09 -13.57
C TYR A 97 1.66 -1.08 -12.47
N PHE A 98 1.95 -2.36 -12.71
CA PHE A 98 1.94 -3.38 -11.66
C PHE A 98 3.18 -4.26 -11.76
N PHE A 99 3.62 -4.75 -10.61
CA PHE A 99 4.81 -5.56 -10.47
C PHE A 99 4.47 -7.05 -10.49
N HIS A 100 5.06 -7.77 -11.43
CA HIS A 100 4.94 -9.22 -11.56
C HIS A 100 6.22 -9.90 -11.04
N PRO A 101 6.21 -10.43 -9.80
CA PRO A 101 7.43 -10.92 -9.14
C PRO A 101 7.94 -12.29 -9.64
N TRP A 102 7.17 -12.99 -10.47
CA TRP A 102 7.49 -14.35 -10.93
C TRP A 102 8.03 -14.36 -12.36
N ASP A 103 8.65 -15.48 -12.74
CA ASP A 103 9.12 -15.69 -14.11
C ASP A 103 7.94 -15.62 -15.10
N LEU A 104 8.13 -14.84 -16.17
CA LEU A 104 7.17 -14.71 -17.26
C LEU A 104 7.66 -15.51 -18.45
N ALA A 105 7.19 -16.75 -18.57
CA ALA A 105 7.41 -17.57 -19.76
C ALA A 105 6.85 -16.90 -21.02
N ALA A 106 7.40 -17.28 -22.19
CA ALA A 106 6.87 -16.84 -23.48
C ALA A 106 5.40 -17.26 -23.66
N GLY A 107 4.57 -16.33 -24.13
CA GLY A 107 3.12 -16.50 -24.29
C GLY A 107 2.30 -15.69 -23.29
N ASP A 108 1.09 -16.17 -23.00
CA ASP A 108 0.11 -15.42 -22.22
C ASP A 108 0.06 -15.90 -20.76
N SER A 109 0.18 -14.95 -19.84
CA SER A 109 -0.04 -15.08 -18.42
C SER A 109 -1.31 -14.33 -18.00
N LEU A 110 -1.90 -14.73 -16.88
CA LEU A 110 -3.16 -14.19 -16.41
C LEU A 110 -3.02 -13.48 -15.06
N ALA A 111 -3.63 -12.31 -14.98
CA ALA A 111 -3.84 -11.55 -13.75
C ALA A 111 -5.30 -11.09 -13.66
N TYR A 112 -5.68 -10.61 -12.48
CA TYR A 112 -7.00 -10.10 -12.19
C TYR A 112 -6.91 -8.72 -11.55
N LEU A 113 -7.72 -7.81 -12.06
CA LEU A 113 -7.91 -6.47 -11.51
C LEU A 113 -9.28 -6.44 -10.83
N TYR A 114 -9.34 -6.16 -9.54
CA TYR A 114 -10.60 -5.89 -8.85
C TYR A 114 -10.78 -4.39 -8.69
N MET A 115 -12.01 -3.91 -8.88
CA MET A 115 -12.37 -2.49 -8.71
C MET A 115 -13.76 -2.39 -8.09
N GLY A 116 -14.01 -1.32 -7.32
CA GLY A 116 -15.31 -1.06 -6.70
C GLY A 116 -15.49 -1.78 -5.36
N GLY A 117 -16.65 -1.57 -4.74
CA GLY A 117 -16.89 -2.06 -3.38
C GLY A 117 -16.11 -1.25 -2.32
N PRO A 118 -15.99 -1.78 -1.09
CA PRO A 118 -15.34 -1.07 0.02
C PRO A 118 -13.82 -0.93 -0.19
N ASP A 119 -13.20 -0.01 0.56
CA ASP A 119 -11.75 0.16 0.61
C ASP A 119 -11.03 -1.18 0.79
N MET A 120 -10.16 -1.48 -0.17
CA MET A 120 -9.24 -2.60 -0.15
C MET A 120 -7.92 -2.13 0.45
N SER A 121 -7.23 -2.99 1.19
CA SER A 121 -5.90 -2.66 1.79
C SER A 121 -4.78 -2.80 0.75
N ALA A 122 -4.98 -2.18 -0.41
CA ALA A 122 -4.23 -2.40 -1.63
C ALA A 122 -2.72 -2.20 -1.46
N PRO A 123 -1.86 -3.05 -2.08
CA PRO A 123 -0.42 -2.82 -2.14
C PRO A 123 -0.10 -1.70 -3.15
N LEU A 124 -0.62 -0.51 -2.87
CA LEU A 124 -0.50 0.67 -3.70
C LEU A 124 0.83 1.34 -3.40
N TYR A 125 1.82 1.03 -4.23
CA TYR A 125 3.24 1.25 -3.97
C TYR A 125 3.91 1.94 -5.13
N TYR A 126 4.95 2.71 -4.83
CA TYR A 126 5.65 3.46 -5.86
C TYR A 126 6.49 2.52 -6.72
N ILE A 127 6.23 2.51 -8.02
CA ILE A 127 7.02 1.78 -9.02
C ILE A 127 7.90 2.82 -9.74
N PRO A 128 9.19 2.94 -9.41
CA PRO A 128 10.03 3.99 -9.97
C PRO A 128 10.36 3.77 -11.45
N GLY A 129 10.42 4.87 -12.19
CA GLY A 129 11.17 4.93 -13.46
C GLY A 129 12.68 4.83 -13.21
N ALA A 130 13.47 4.82 -14.29
CA ALA A 130 14.94 4.70 -14.19
C ALA A 130 15.59 5.84 -13.37
N GLY A 131 14.96 7.02 -13.34
CA GLY A 131 15.40 8.16 -12.54
C GLY A 131 15.17 8.02 -11.04
N GLY A 132 14.36 7.05 -10.60
CA GLY A 132 13.98 6.89 -9.20
C GLY A 132 13.21 8.12 -8.69
N MET A 133 13.58 8.65 -7.54
CA MET A 133 13.04 9.90 -7.01
C MET A 133 14.15 10.81 -6.48
N THR A 134 13.90 12.12 -6.43
CA THR A 134 14.89 13.11 -5.99
C THR A 134 14.36 14.03 -4.91
N SER A 135 15.22 14.41 -3.97
CA SER A 135 14.95 15.49 -3.02
C SER A 135 16.00 16.58 -3.14
N ALA A 136 15.54 17.82 -3.02
CA ALA A 136 16.42 18.98 -2.97
C ALA A 136 17.37 18.88 -1.77
N ASP A 137 18.57 19.42 -1.95
CA ASP A 137 19.49 19.66 -0.85
C ASP A 137 18.85 20.56 0.22
N THR A 138 18.85 20.12 1.49
CA THR A 138 18.32 20.91 2.60
C THR A 138 19.14 20.66 3.86
N ALA A 139 19.32 21.72 4.66
CA ALA A 139 20.05 21.63 5.93
C ALA A 139 19.45 20.62 6.93
N GLY A 140 18.17 20.25 6.76
CA GLY A 140 17.50 19.26 7.60
C GLY A 140 17.88 17.80 7.29
N MET A 141 18.45 17.54 6.11
CA MET A 141 18.84 16.21 5.63
C MET A 141 20.35 15.98 5.62
N GLU A 142 21.14 16.89 6.20
CA GLU A 142 22.59 16.70 6.33
C GLU A 142 22.89 15.65 7.41
N LEU A 143 23.34 14.48 6.98
CA LEU A 143 23.41 13.28 7.82
C LEU A 143 24.45 13.35 8.95
N GLY A 144 25.57 14.05 8.72
CA GLY A 144 26.70 14.08 9.66
C GLY A 144 27.21 12.67 10.00
N ASN A 145 27.40 12.39 11.29
CA ASN A 145 27.79 11.05 11.78
C ASN A 145 26.68 10.34 12.58
N SER A 146 25.45 10.89 12.61
CA SER A 146 24.33 10.30 13.33
C SER A 146 23.08 10.36 12.48
N PHE A 147 22.77 9.24 11.83
CA PHE A 147 21.64 9.16 10.89
C PHE A 147 21.13 7.74 10.76
N ALA A 148 19.95 7.59 10.17
CA ALA A 148 19.52 6.34 9.59
C ALA A 148 18.77 6.59 8.29
N ILE A 149 18.93 5.71 7.32
CA ILE A 149 18.13 5.68 6.10
C ILE A 149 17.54 4.29 5.98
N GLU A 150 16.23 4.20 5.79
CA GLU A 150 15.50 2.94 5.68
C GLU A 150 14.59 2.96 4.46
N GLN A 151 14.64 1.90 3.67
CA GLN A 151 13.82 1.72 2.49
C GLN A 151 13.23 0.31 2.51
N ARG A 152 11.97 0.20 2.17
CA ARG A 152 11.27 -1.08 2.08
C ARG A 152 10.62 -1.22 0.72
N GLY A 153 10.79 -2.39 0.12
CA GLY A 153 10.27 -2.70 -1.22
C GLY A 153 10.82 -4.02 -1.73
N TYR A 154 10.71 -4.25 -3.04
CA TYR A 154 11.47 -5.31 -3.71
C TYR A 154 12.84 -4.77 -4.09
N VAL A 155 13.92 -5.42 -3.69
CA VAL A 155 15.29 -5.03 -4.02
C VAL A 155 15.80 -5.96 -5.13
N ASP A 156 16.16 -5.38 -6.28
CA ASP A 156 16.89 -6.05 -7.35
C ASP A 156 18.39 -5.87 -7.10
N THR A 157 19.06 -6.98 -6.78
CA THR A 157 20.49 -7.03 -6.50
C THR A 157 21.32 -7.48 -7.69
N SER A 158 20.74 -7.51 -8.89
CA SER A 158 21.50 -7.72 -10.11
C SER A 158 22.45 -6.56 -10.37
N TYR A 159 23.66 -6.85 -10.83
CA TYR A 159 24.66 -5.81 -11.03
C TYR A 159 24.37 -4.94 -12.26
N ALA A 160 24.27 -3.62 -12.05
CA ALA A 160 24.24 -2.62 -13.12
C ALA A 160 24.90 -1.32 -12.66
N VAL A 161 25.46 -0.58 -13.61
CA VAL A 161 26.06 0.73 -13.34
C VAL A 161 24.99 1.69 -12.79
N ASP A 162 25.37 2.48 -11.79
CA ASP A 162 24.51 3.51 -11.19
C ASP A 162 23.20 2.99 -10.57
N ARG A 163 23.12 1.69 -10.25
CA ARG A 163 21.99 1.09 -9.53
C ARG A 163 22.11 1.36 -8.03
N ARG A 164 21.40 2.39 -7.54
CA ARG A 164 21.57 2.94 -6.20
C ARG A 164 20.26 3.09 -5.45
N LEU A 165 20.22 2.55 -4.24
CA LEU A 165 19.14 2.79 -3.29
C LEU A 165 19.16 4.25 -2.83
N VAL A 166 20.35 4.78 -2.55
CA VAL A 166 20.57 6.14 -2.07
C VAL A 166 21.82 6.72 -2.72
N TYR A 167 21.78 7.99 -3.10
CA TYR A 167 22.94 8.73 -3.59
C TYR A 167 22.86 10.21 -3.20
N LYS A 168 23.86 10.69 -2.44
CA LYS A 168 24.22 12.11 -2.34
C LYS A 168 25.59 12.28 -2.96
N GLY A 169 25.65 13.04 -4.05
CA GLY A 169 26.86 13.22 -4.85
C GLY A 169 28.07 13.57 -3.99
N ALA A 170 29.17 12.85 -4.20
CA ALA A 170 30.44 13.03 -3.49
C ALA A 170 30.37 12.96 -1.94
N ALA A 171 29.31 12.40 -1.36
CA ALA A 171 29.13 12.34 0.10
C ALA A 171 28.74 10.95 0.62
N PHE A 172 27.69 10.35 0.08
CA PHE A 172 27.15 9.08 0.58
C PHE A 172 26.43 8.31 -0.51
N GLN A 173 26.53 6.99 -0.48
CA GLN A 173 25.71 6.15 -1.35
C GLN A 173 25.45 4.77 -0.75
N THR A 174 24.29 4.21 -1.08
CA THR A 174 23.94 2.80 -0.89
C THR A 174 23.61 2.21 -2.26
N TYR A 175 24.32 1.17 -2.68
CA TYR A 175 24.29 0.70 -4.07
C TYR A 175 24.55 -0.80 -4.19
N VAL A 176 24.15 -1.38 -5.33
CA VAL A 176 24.53 -2.75 -5.70
C VAL A 176 25.99 -2.73 -6.11
N ARG A 177 26.87 -3.25 -5.27
CA ARG A 177 28.32 -3.28 -5.51
C ARG A 177 28.65 -4.30 -6.58
N GLU A 178 28.07 -5.48 -6.43
CA GLU A 178 28.18 -6.65 -7.30
C GLU A 178 26.91 -7.48 -7.14
N GLU A 179 26.77 -8.50 -7.98
CA GLU A 179 25.61 -9.40 -7.97
C GLU A 179 25.35 -9.93 -6.56
N GLY A 180 24.16 -9.65 -6.03
CA GLY A 180 23.75 -10.13 -4.71
C GLY A 180 24.40 -9.43 -3.52
N VAL A 181 25.08 -8.29 -3.69
CA VAL A 181 25.72 -7.55 -2.59
C VAL A 181 25.38 -6.05 -2.62
N LEU A 182 24.85 -5.56 -1.50
CA LEU A 182 24.67 -4.14 -1.25
C LEU A 182 25.84 -3.59 -0.43
N ALA A 183 26.27 -2.38 -0.76
CA ALA A 183 27.24 -1.62 0.02
C ALA A 183 26.72 -0.22 0.32
N SER A 184 27.05 0.29 1.51
CA SER A 184 26.85 1.67 1.90
C SER A 184 28.19 2.30 2.24
N VAL A 185 28.52 3.43 1.61
CA VAL A 185 29.82 4.08 1.77
C VAL A 185 29.69 5.57 2.03
N ILE A 186 30.58 6.07 2.87
CA ILE A 186 30.79 7.50 3.14
C ILE A 186 32.02 7.97 2.34
N GLY A 187 31.86 9.10 1.67
CA GLY A 187 32.88 9.72 0.84
C GLY A 187 32.81 9.27 -0.63
N THR A 188 33.71 9.82 -1.44
CA THR A 188 33.82 9.45 -2.85
C THR A 188 34.84 8.31 -2.98
N PRO A 189 34.46 7.15 -3.56
CA PRO A 189 35.42 6.11 -3.90
C PRO A 189 36.55 6.66 -4.76
N ALA A 190 37.79 6.43 -4.37
CA ALA A 190 38.96 6.91 -5.08
C ALA A 190 40.06 5.85 -5.12
N THR A 191 40.66 5.65 -6.29
CA THR A 191 41.84 4.80 -6.43
C THR A 191 43.02 5.43 -5.71
N VAL A 192 43.63 4.68 -4.81
CA VAL A 192 44.78 5.08 -4.01
C VAL A 192 45.89 4.04 -4.13
N ARG A 193 47.12 4.49 -3.92
CA ARG A 193 48.33 3.68 -4.01
C ARG A 193 49.15 3.80 -2.73
N PRO A 194 49.99 2.80 -2.41
CA PRO A 194 51.05 2.94 -1.43
C PRO A 194 51.86 4.22 -1.62
N THR A 195 52.44 4.71 -0.52
CA THR A 195 53.26 5.94 -0.49
C THR A 195 54.66 5.71 0.07
N GLY A 196 54.89 4.53 0.66
CA GLY A 196 56.17 4.10 1.17
C GLY A 196 56.33 2.59 1.07
N ASN A 197 57.54 2.11 1.33
CA ASN A 197 57.86 0.69 1.37
C ASN A 197 58.86 0.38 2.49
N SER A 198 58.96 -0.90 2.83
CA SER A 198 59.94 -1.47 3.74
C SER A 198 60.30 -2.86 3.24
N ASP A 199 61.59 -3.10 3.00
CA ASP A 199 62.15 -4.42 2.73
C ASP A 199 63.25 -4.73 3.76
N PRO A 200 62.88 -5.20 4.97
CA PRO A 200 63.86 -5.51 6.02
C PRO A 200 64.78 -6.68 5.64
N SER A 201 64.32 -7.56 4.75
CA SER A 201 65.06 -8.72 4.26
C SER A 201 66.15 -8.37 3.25
N GLY A 202 66.00 -7.26 2.52
CA GLY A 202 66.82 -6.97 1.34
C GLY A 202 66.59 -7.98 0.20
N ASP A 203 65.41 -8.61 0.18
CA ASP A 203 65.01 -9.65 -0.76
C ASP A 203 64.43 -9.07 -2.06
N TRP A 204 64.16 -7.77 -2.09
CA TRP A 204 63.48 -7.07 -3.16
C TRP A 204 64.39 -6.05 -3.84
N SER A 205 63.91 -5.55 -4.98
CA SER A 205 64.61 -4.52 -5.74
C SER A 205 63.63 -3.65 -6.49
N ASN A 206 63.97 -2.36 -6.59
CA ASN A 206 63.17 -1.32 -7.24
C ASN A 206 61.77 -1.18 -6.62
N GLU A 207 61.69 -1.17 -5.29
CA GLU A 207 60.47 -1.25 -4.47
C GLU A 207 59.45 -0.17 -4.82
N THR A 208 59.91 1.00 -5.27
CA THR A 208 59.04 2.11 -5.68
C THR A 208 58.22 1.78 -6.92
N ASN A 209 58.67 0.84 -7.76
CA ASN A 209 57.96 0.45 -8.98
C ASN A 209 56.69 -0.35 -8.69
N ALA A 210 56.45 -0.81 -7.46
CA ALA A 210 55.20 -1.49 -7.11
C ALA A 210 54.01 -0.52 -6.95
N TYR A 211 54.23 0.79 -7.03
CA TYR A 211 53.20 1.81 -6.82
C TYR A 211 53.53 3.12 -7.56
N ASP A 212 54.21 3.03 -8.71
CA ASP A 212 54.62 4.18 -9.51
C ASP A 212 53.61 4.56 -10.60
N ASN A 213 52.48 3.83 -10.68
CA ASN A 213 51.45 3.97 -11.70
C ASN A 213 51.95 3.67 -13.13
N ASP A 214 52.94 2.80 -13.28
CA ASP A 214 53.39 2.30 -14.58
C ASP A 214 53.47 0.77 -14.58
N THR A 215 52.45 0.12 -15.16
CA THR A 215 52.38 -1.34 -15.30
C THR A 215 53.43 -1.96 -16.24
N ARG A 216 54.44 -1.17 -16.68
CA ARG A 216 55.61 -1.62 -17.45
C ARG A 216 56.87 -1.76 -16.60
N THR A 217 56.91 -1.15 -15.42
CA THR A 217 57.98 -1.31 -14.43
C THR A 217 57.56 -2.39 -13.43
N TYR A 218 58.51 -2.86 -12.62
CA TYR A 218 58.18 -3.82 -11.56
C TYR A 218 59.16 -3.76 -10.40
N THR A 219 58.66 -4.13 -9.24
CA THR A 219 59.44 -4.54 -8.08
C THR A 219 59.66 -6.04 -8.15
N GLY A 220 60.91 -6.48 -8.09
CA GLY A 220 61.28 -7.87 -8.35
C GLY A 220 62.02 -8.51 -7.19
N THR A 221 61.66 -9.74 -6.86
CA THR A 221 62.39 -10.54 -5.88
C THR A 221 63.78 -10.95 -6.41
N LEU A 222 64.82 -10.83 -5.59
CA LEU A 222 66.20 -11.25 -5.91
C LEU A 222 66.31 -12.79 -5.92
N ALA A 223 66.92 -13.35 -6.97
CA ALA A 223 66.66 -14.72 -7.46
C ALA A 223 67.04 -15.94 -6.58
N ASN A 224 67.39 -15.81 -5.31
CA ASN A 224 67.78 -16.94 -4.46
C ASN A 224 66.91 -17.06 -3.20
N ALA A 225 65.73 -17.64 -3.37
CA ALA A 225 64.78 -17.99 -2.30
C ALA A 225 64.37 -16.85 -1.34
N PRO A 226 63.89 -15.71 -1.87
CA PRO A 226 63.39 -14.63 -1.03
C PRO A 226 62.11 -15.10 -0.35
N THR A 227 62.14 -15.13 0.98
CA THR A 227 61.00 -15.44 1.85
C THR A 227 60.49 -14.22 2.59
N GLY A 228 61.21 -13.10 2.49
CA GLY A 228 60.86 -11.83 3.11
C GLY A 228 59.71 -11.15 2.39
N TYR A 229 58.90 -10.46 3.19
CA TYR A 229 57.83 -9.62 2.69
C TYR A 229 58.37 -8.30 2.15
N LEU A 230 57.82 -7.85 1.03
CA LEU A 230 57.81 -6.44 0.66
C LEU A 230 56.60 -5.82 1.36
N GLU A 231 56.84 -4.89 2.28
CA GLU A 231 55.79 -4.13 2.92
C GLU A 231 55.58 -2.81 2.18
N LEU A 232 54.35 -2.49 1.82
CA LEU A 232 53.91 -1.29 1.13
C LEU A 232 52.97 -0.52 2.06
N THR A 233 53.28 0.74 2.37
CA THR A 233 52.62 1.51 3.44
C THR A 233 51.93 2.77 2.92
N ARG A 234 50.84 3.17 3.58
CA ARG A 234 50.21 4.48 3.43
C ARG A 234 49.38 4.88 4.64
N ALA A 235 48.89 6.11 4.63
CA ALA A 235 47.92 6.57 5.61
C ALA A 235 46.64 5.70 5.57
N ALA A 236 46.06 5.45 6.75
CA ALA A 236 44.86 4.64 6.93
C ALA A 236 43.73 5.05 5.98
N THR A 237 43.14 4.07 5.30
CA THR A 237 41.90 4.23 4.55
C THR A 237 40.99 3.05 4.70
N ALA A 238 39.69 3.26 4.60
CA ALA A 238 38.72 2.20 4.50
C ALA A 238 38.70 1.65 3.07
N THR A 239 38.75 0.32 2.93
CA THR A 239 38.57 -0.38 1.66
C THR A 239 38.07 -1.79 1.92
N GLU A 240 37.52 -2.43 0.90
CA GLU A 240 37.07 -3.81 0.92
C GLU A 240 37.85 -4.69 -0.07
N SER A 241 38.80 -4.11 -0.80
CA SER A 241 39.60 -4.85 -1.77
C SER A 241 40.97 -4.24 -1.96
N ILE A 242 41.91 -5.07 -2.40
CA ILE A 242 43.25 -4.65 -2.84
C ILE A 242 43.49 -5.20 -4.24
N ASP A 243 43.80 -4.30 -5.17
CA ASP A 243 44.12 -4.63 -6.55
C ASP A 243 45.64 -4.79 -6.69
N VAL A 244 46.07 -5.95 -7.18
CA VAL A 244 47.50 -6.26 -7.34
C VAL A 244 47.74 -6.78 -8.75
N TRP A 245 48.73 -6.22 -9.43
CA TRP A 245 49.25 -6.77 -10.67
C TRP A 245 50.52 -7.57 -10.39
N LEU A 246 50.43 -8.89 -10.55
CA LEU A 246 51.54 -9.81 -10.36
C LEU A 246 52.01 -10.44 -11.67
N HIS A 247 53.30 -10.74 -11.76
CA HIS A 247 53.88 -11.55 -12.84
C HIS A 247 54.94 -12.50 -12.27
N LEU A 248 54.77 -13.80 -12.51
CA LEU A 248 55.76 -14.82 -12.18
C LEU A 248 56.69 -15.05 -13.37
N LEU A 249 57.93 -14.60 -13.25
CA LEU A 249 58.97 -14.83 -14.25
C LEU A 249 59.55 -16.24 -14.02
N VAL A 250 59.46 -17.08 -15.07
CA VAL A 250 60.08 -18.43 -15.18
C VAL A 250 59.31 -19.59 -14.55
N ASP A 251 58.45 -19.39 -13.54
CA ASP A 251 57.68 -20.47 -12.90
C ASP A 251 56.26 -20.05 -12.53
N VAL A 252 55.27 -20.58 -13.25
CA VAL A 252 53.83 -20.29 -13.05
C VAL A 252 53.21 -21.05 -11.87
N THR A 253 53.97 -21.91 -11.18
CA THR A 253 53.48 -22.71 -10.04
C THR A 253 53.87 -22.15 -8.67
N SER A 254 54.64 -21.05 -8.65
CA SER A 254 55.00 -20.38 -7.41
C SER A 254 53.77 -19.81 -6.71
N THR A 255 53.73 -19.90 -5.39
CA THR A 255 52.67 -19.29 -4.57
C THR A 255 53.10 -17.93 -4.04
N VAL A 256 52.11 -17.07 -3.86
CA VAL A 256 52.25 -15.77 -3.21
C VAL A 256 51.45 -15.77 -1.93
N ASP A 257 51.90 -14.92 -1.02
CA ASP A 257 51.24 -14.66 0.25
C ASP A 257 51.12 -13.15 0.38
N ILE A 258 49.88 -12.70 0.53
CA ILE A 258 49.47 -11.30 0.56
C ILE A 258 48.71 -11.09 1.87
N ASP A 259 49.16 -10.12 2.65
CA ASP A 259 48.49 -9.73 3.90
C ASP A 259 48.21 -8.22 3.90
N TYR A 260 47.22 -7.80 4.68
CA TYR A 260 46.98 -6.38 4.97
C TYR A 260 47.13 -6.07 6.46
N TYR A 261 47.51 -4.83 6.77
CA TYR A 261 47.63 -4.32 8.13
C TYR A 261 46.52 -3.31 8.40
N ASP A 262 45.76 -3.51 9.47
CA ASP A 262 44.61 -2.67 9.83
C ASP A 262 44.92 -1.56 10.84
N GLY A 263 46.21 -1.34 11.15
CA GLY A 263 46.65 -0.45 12.22
C GLY A 263 46.97 -1.19 13.53
N SER A 264 46.51 -2.44 13.67
CA SER A 264 46.67 -3.25 14.88
C SER A 264 47.33 -4.61 14.64
N ALA A 265 46.97 -5.30 13.56
CA ALA A 265 47.45 -6.64 13.23
C ALA A 265 47.55 -6.85 11.71
N TRP A 266 48.39 -7.81 11.33
CA TRP A 266 48.43 -8.32 9.96
C TRP A 266 47.39 -9.43 9.81
N HIS A 267 46.63 -9.38 8.73
CA HIS A 267 45.59 -10.34 8.37
C HIS A 267 45.92 -10.98 7.03
N ASP A 268 45.78 -12.31 6.95
CA ASP A 268 45.95 -13.06 5.72
C ASP A 268 44.84 -12.68 4.73
N LEU A 269 45.23 -12.18 3.56
CA LEU A 269 44.31 -11.86 2.47
C LEU A 269 44.30 -12.97 1.43
N TYR A 270 45.46 -13.57 1.17
CA TYR A 270 45.61 -14.60 0.16
C TYR A 270 46.91 -15.39 0.31
N ASP A 271 46.81 -16.73 0.35
CA ASP A 271 47.94 -17.66 0.20
C ASP A 271 47.62 -18.68 -0.90
N GLY A 272 48.35 -18.61 -2.02
CA GLY A 272 48.12 -19.51 -3.15
C GLY A 272 48.81 -19.14 -4.45
N VAL A 273 48.50 -19.87 -5.52
CA VAL A 273 48.97 -19.57 -6.88
C VAL A 273 48.12 -18.42 -7.44
N PRO A 274 48.73 -17.27 -7.83
CA PRO A 274 47.98 -16.12 -8.32
C PRO A 274 46.91 -16.50 -9.37
N PRO A 275 45.64 -16.08 -9.19
CA PRO A 275 44.56 -16.46 -10.11
C PRO A 275 44.75 -15.89 -11.51
N VAL A 276 45.42 -14.74 -11.60
CA VAL A 276 45.77 -14.05 -12.85
C VAL A 276 47.28 -13.84 -12.85
N LEU A 277 47.93 -14.29 -13.92
CA LEU A 277 49.36 -14.03 -14.15
C LEU A 277 49.49 -12.97 -15.23
N ASN A 278 50.30 -11.95 -14.93
CA ASN A 278 50.52 -10.80 -15.79
C ASN A 278 49.22 -10.02 -16.12
N GLY A 279 48.51 -9.66 -15.06
CA GLY A 279 47.33 -8.81 -15.11
C GLY A 279 46.91 -8.39 -13.71
N TRP A 280 45.94 -7.47 -13.65
CA TRP A 280 45.28 -7.08 -12.41
C TRP A 280 44.46 -8.23 -11.84
N HIS A 281 44.51 -8.37 -10.52
CA HIS A 281 43.57 -9.17 -9.75
C HIS A 281 43.14 -8.41 -8.51
N THR A 282 41.83 -8.42 -8.24
CA THR A 282 41.23 -7.83 -7.06
C THR A 282 41.11 -8.89 -5.98
N TYR A 283 41.80 -8.70 -4.86
CA TYR A 283 41.68 -9.53 -3.67
C TYR A 283 40.70 -8.86 -2.72
N HIS A 284 39.59 -9.54 -2.41
CA HIS A 284 38.54 -9.00 -1.53
C HIS A 284 38.85 -9.30 -0.06
N LEU A 285 38.59 -8.31 0.79
CA LEU A 285 38.60 -8.44 2.24
C LEU A 285 37.23 -8.95 2.72
N ASP A 286 37.16 -9.42 3.96
CA ASP A 286 35.91 -9.79 4.64
C ASP A 286 35.14 -8.52 5.06
N GLY A 287 34.64 -7.78 4.08
CA GLY A 287 33.96 -6.49 4.26
C GLY A 287 34.93 -5.30 4.27
N TYR A 288 34.38 -4.11 4.57
CA TYR A 288 35.19 -2.90 4.65
C TYR A 288 36.08 -2.93 5.90
N SER A 289 37.37 -2.77 5.71
CA SER A 289 38.38 -2.69 6.76
C SER A 289 39.26 -1.46 6.59
N ILE A 290 39.85 -1.01 7.69
CA ILE A 290 40.96 -0.06 7.63
C ILE A 290 42.19 -0.78 7.10
N VAL A 291 42.89 -0.17 6.14
CA VAL A 291 44.16 -0.64 5.60
C VAL A 291 45.19 0.48 5.67
N GLU A 292 46.30 0.21 6.35
CA GLU A 292 47.48 1.08 6.48
C GLU A 292 48.69 0.52 5.73
N ALA A 293 48.76 -0.80 5.55
CA ALA A 293 49.81 -1.44 4.77
C ALA A 293 49.32 -2.71 4.10
N VAL A 294 50.00 -3.09 3.02
CA VAL A 294 49.88 -4.38 2.35
C VAL A 294 51.27 -4.97 2.32
N ARG A 295 51.41 -6.27 2.55
CA ARG A 295 52.68 -6.95 2.34
C ARG A 295 52.51 -8.14 1.41
N ILE A 296 53.51 -8.35 0.58
CA ILE A 296 53.50 -9.39 -0.44
C ILE A 296 54.80 -10.16 -0.35
N ARG A 297 54.73 -11.49 -0.41
CA ARG A 297 55.90 -12.35 -0.57
C ARG A 297 55.65 -13.46 -1.58
N ARG A 298 56.74 -14.03 -2.07
CA ARG A 298 56.73 -15.33 -2.74
C ARG A 298 56.81 -16.40 -1.64
N ALA A 299 55.71 -17.08 -1.36
CA ALA A 299 55.63 -18.08 -0.30
C ALA A 299 56.36 -19.37 -0.67
N THR A 300 56.15 -19.87 -1.89
CA THR A 300 56.86 -21.05 -2.43
C THR A 300 57.20 -20.85 -3.90
N GLY A 301 58.20 -21.56 -4.42
CA GLY A 301 58.55 -21.49 -5.83
C GLY A 301 59.85 -22.18 -6.20
N ALA A 302 60.07 -22.44 -7.49
CA ALA A 302 61.32 -22.98 -7.98
C ALA A 302 62.52 -22.04 -7.69
N ASN A 303 63.69 -22.64 -7.53
CA ASN A 303 64.95 -21.88 -7.45
C ASN A 303 65.12 -21.04 -8.73
N GLY A 304 65.33 -19.73 -8.58
CA GLY A 304 65.48 -18.79 -9.69
C GLY A 304 64.17 -18.19 -10.24
N ALA A 305 63.00 -18.52 -9.71
CA ALA A 305 61.75 -17.86 -10.07
C ALA A 305 61.69 -16.45 -9.46
N THR A 306 61.30 -15.43 -10.24
CA THR A 306 61.13 -14.06 -9.75
C THR A 306 59.65 -13.74 -9.67
N LEU A 307 59.19 -13.32 -8.48
CA LEU A 307 57.91 -12.64 -8.33
C LEU A 307 58.12 -11.16 -8.68
N ALA A 308 57.42 -10.70 -9.69
CA ALA A 308 57.35 -9.30 -10.07
C ALA A 308 56.00 -8.72 -9.63
N VAL A 309 56.05 -7.69 -8.79
CA VAL A 309 54.91 -6.85 -8.42
C VAL A 309 54.97 -5.64 -9.33
N MET A 310 54.03 -5.55 -10.26
CA MET A 310 54.01 -4.49 -11.28
C MET A 310 53.32 -3.24 -10.73
N GLU A 311 52.22 -3.40 -9.98
CA GLU A 311 51.50 -2.29 -9.35
C GLU A 311 50.59 -2.83 -8.23
N VAL A 312 50.37 -2.02 -7.19
CA VAL A 312 49.43 -2.25 -6.10
C VAL A 312 48.60 -0.99 -5.91
N GLU A 313 47.28 -1.13 -5.97
CA GLU A 313 46.33 -0.05 -5.71
C GLU A 313 45.07 -0.58 -5.06
N TRP A 314 44.20 0.31 -4.60
CA TRP A 314 42.86 -0.07 -4.15
C TRP A 314 41.89 1.09 -4.22
N THR A 315 40.60 0.78 -4.17
CA THR A 315 39.56 1.79 -4.08
C THR A 315 39.30 2.12 -2.60
N ALA A 316 39.62 3.34 -2.19
CA ALA A 316 39.42 3.82 -0.84
C ALA A 316 38.13 4.66 -0.71
N VAL A 317 37.50 4.53 0.46
CA VAL A 317 36.40 5.37 0.94
C VAL A 317 36.74 5.92 2.33
N SER A 318 35.89 6.78 2.88
CA SER A 318 36.06 7.28 4.26
C SER A 318 35.59 6.25 5.28
N ALA A 319 34.46 5.60 5.03
CA ALA A 319 33.95 4.45 5.78
C ALA A 319 33.00 3.65 4.87
N GLY A 320 32.79 2.37 5.16
CA GLY A 320 31.86 1.54 4.39
C GLY A 320 31.37 0.33 5.17
N VAL A 321 30.25 -0.23 4.72
CA VAL A 321 29.68 -1.51 5.18
C VAL A 321 29.06 -2.21 3.98
N SER A 322 29.04 -3.53 3.97
CA SER A 322 28.46 -4.32 2.88
C SER A 322 27.82 -5.61 3.38
N ALA A 323 26.79 -6.09 2.66
CA ALA A 323 26.12 -7.32 3.01
C ALA A 323 25.61 -8.07 1.79
N PRO A 324 25.67 -9.41 1.79
CA PRO A 324 24.97 -10.22 0.80
C PRO A 324 23.46 -10.09 1.01
N VAL A 325 22.74 -9.76 -0.07
CA VAL A 325 21.30 -9.56 -0.13
C VAL A 325 20.77 -10.25 -1.38
N ALA A 326 19.86 -11.21 -1.18
CA ALA A 326 19.17 -11.85 -2.29
C ALA A 326 18.21 -10.85 -2.96
N THR A 327 17.93 -11.04 -4.24
CA THR A 327 16.85 -10.29 -4.89
C THR A 327 15.50 -10.71 -4.30
N GLY A 328 14.64 -9.75 -3.96
CA GLY A 328 13.37 -10.01 -3.30
C GLY A 328 12.86 -8.87 -2.41
N SER A 329 11.77 -9.11 -1.68
CA SER A 329 11.22 -8.11 -0.76
C SER A 329 12.06 -7.99 0.51
N HIS A 330 12.59 -6.80 0.77
CA HIS A 330 13.47 -6.51 1.89
C HIS A 330 13.22 -5.12 2.50
N THR A 331 13.55 -4.99 3.78
CA THR A 331 13.81 -3.70 4.42
C THR A 331 15.31 -3.52 4.56
N ILE A 332 15.86 -2.53 3.85
CA ILE A 332 17.28 -2.16 3.91
C ILE A 332 17.42 -0.92 4.78
N ARG A 333 18.30 -0.99 5.78
CA ARG A 333 18.59 0.13 6.66
C ARG A 333 20.09 0.34 6.83
N THR A 334 20.58 1.52 6.47
CA THR A 334 21.93 1.96 6.83
C THR A 334 21.83 2.97 7.95
N GLN A 335 22.66 2.83 8.98
CA GLN A 335 22.63 3.69 10.16
C GLN A 335 24.04 4.06 10.60
N ALA A 336 24.20 5.29 11.07
CA ALA A 336 25.36 5.73 11.84
C ALA A 336 24.90 6.22 13.21
N ASP A 337 25.54 5.79 14.28
CA ASP A 337 25.16 6.14 15.66
C ASP A 337 26.14 7.14 16.34
N GLY A 338 27.11 7.64 15.57
CA GLY A 338 28.21 8.49 16.03
C GLY A 338 29.49 7.72 16.35
N THR A 339 29.40 6.39 16.51
CA THR A 339 30.53 5.49 16.77
C THR A 339 30.78 4.57 15.59
N ASP A 340 29.72 3.92 15.09
CA ASP A 340 29.78 2.90 14.05
C ASP A 340 28.84 3.25 12.88
N LEU A 341 29.23 2.81 11.68
CA LEU A 341 28.38 2.70 10.51
C LEU A 341 27.88 1.25 10.44
N GLU A 342 26.59 1.05 10.22
CA GLU A 342 25.94 -0.25 10.30
C GLU A 342 25.00 -0.47 9.11
N LEU A 343 24.94 -1.71 8.62
CA LEU A 343 23.99 -2.15 7.60
C LEU A 343 23.10 -3.26 8.15
N TYR A 344 21.79 -3.03 8.10
CA TYR A 344 20.76 -3.99 8.48
C TYR A 344 19.95 -4.41 7.26
N VAL A 345 19.60 -5.69 7.23
CA VAL A 345 18.70 -6.30 6.25
C VAL A 345 17.62 -7.02 7.03
N ASP A 346 16.36 -6.64 6.80
CA ASP A 346 15.19 -7.18 7.49
C ASP A 346 15.29 -7.11 9.03
N GLY A 347 15.86 -6.00 9.52
CA GLY A 347 16.07 -5.75 10.95
C GLY A 347 17.24 -6.52 11.58
N VAL A 348 17.99 -7.29 10.80
CA VAL A 348 19.16 -8.03 11.26
C VAL A 348 20.43 -7.27 10.88
N LEU A 349 21.29 -6.97 11.86
CA LEU A 349 22.62 -6.39 11.61
C LEU A 349 23.45 -7.37 10.78
N LYS A 350 23.93 -6.91 9.62
CA LYS A 350 24.75 -7.71 8.71
C LYS A 350 26.21 -7.32 8.75
N ASP A 351 26.50 -6.03 8.89
CA ASP A 351 27.86 -5.52 8.90
C ASP A 351 27.96 -4.21 9.69
N SER A 352 29.13 -3.95 10.26
CA SER A 352 29.44 -2.79 11.09
C SER A 352 30.91 -2.39 10.97
N MET A 353 31.16 -1.09 10.86
CA MET A 353 32.51 -0.51 10.81
C MET A 353 32.60 0.72 11.72
N ALA A 354 33.67 0.80 12.52
CA ALA A 354 33.94 1.98 13.33
C ALA A 354 34.16 3.23 12.46
N LEU A 355 33.44 4.33 12.76
CA LEU A 355 33.52 5.59 12.01
C LEU A 355 34.82 6.36 12.26
N GLY A 356 35.44 6.23 13.44
CA GLY A 356 36.70 6.93 13.73
C GLY A 356 36.63 8.46 13.53
N ALA A 357 35.49 9.08 13.87
CA ALA A 357 35.16 10.49 13.64
C ALA A 357 34.87 10.90 12.18
N VAL A 358 34.72 9.95 11.25
CA VAL A 358 34.19 10.20 9.91
C VAL A 358 32.74 10.71 9.99
N THR A 359 32.43 11.70 9.15
CA THR A 359 31.10 12.27 8.97
C THR A 359 30.75 12.25 7.49
N VAL A 360 29.47 12.05 7.16
CA VAL A 360 28.97 12.32 5.81
C VAL A 360 29.21 13.80 5.47
N PRO A 361 29.95 14.13 4.40
CA PRO A 361 30.20 15.51 4.01
C PRO A 361 28.91 16.25 3.65
N ASP A 362 28.73 17.43 4.22
CA ASP A 362 27.72 18.40 3.80
C ASP A 362 28.15 19.06 2.48
N ASN A 363 27.29 18.97 1.47
CA ASN A 363 27.50 19.60 0.18
C ASN A 363 26.15 19.92 -0.50
N ALA A 364 26.21 20.79 -1.51
CA ALA A 364 25.04 21.28 -2.23
C ALA A 364 24.43 20.27 -3.24
N ASN A 365 24.83 19.00 -3.23
CA ASN A 365 24.26 18.01 -4.13
C ASN A 365 22.91 17.53 -3.59
N ASN A 366 21.95 17.42 -4.51
CA ASN A 366 20.65 16.83 -4.23
C ASN A 366 20.77 15.33 -3.91
N TRP A 367 19.71 14.81 -3.31
CA TRP A 367 19.54 13.40 -3.04
C TRP A 367 18.85 12.71 -4.22
N SER A 368 19.30 11.51 -4.54
CA SER A 368 18.65 10.61 -5.49
C SER A 368 18.44 9.25 -4.84
N PHE A 369 17.27 8.68 -5.06
CA PHE A 369 16.87 7.41 -4.45
C PHE A 369 16.32 6.47 -5.52
N LEU A 370 16.54 5.18 -5.33
CA LEU A 370 15.94 4.10 -6.14
C LEU A 370 16.26 4.17 -7.64
N THR A 371 17.49 4.55 -8.00
CA THR A 371 17.88 4.74 -9.40
C THR A 371 18.13 3.42 -10.12
N ASN A 372 17.84 3.40 -11.43
CA ASN A 372 18.08 2.28 -12.34
C ASN A 372 17.48 0.95 -11.86
N GLY A 373 16.26 1.01 -11.34
CA GLY A 373 15.47 -0.18 -11.01
C GLY A 373 16.02 -1.01 -9.85
N VAL A 374 16.88 -0.45 -8.99
CA VAL A 374 17.37 -1.15 -7.78
C VAL A 374 16.23 -1.60 -6.86
N MET A 375 15.09 -0.91 -6.93
CA MET A 375 13.91 -1.20 -6.15
C MET A 375 12.66 -1.09 -7.05
N PRO A 376 12.29 -2.15 -7.79
CA PRO A 376 11.18 -2.13 -8.75
C PRO A 376 9.82 -1.71 -8.18
N TYR A 377 9.61 -1.89 -6.87
CA TYR A 377 8.58 -1.17 -6.14
C TYR A 377 9.06 -0.80 -4.74
N MET A 378 8.58 0.32 -4.21
CA MET A 378 8.84 0.84 -2.88
C MET A 378 7.54 0.99 -2.09
N GLU A 379 7.51 0.38 -0.90
CA GLU A 379 6.45 0.60 0.08
C GLU A 379 6.65 1.93 0.83
N TYR A 380 7.88 2.19 1.29
CA TYR A 380 8.24 3.46 1.92
C TYR A 380 9.74 3.76 1.86
N HIS A 381 10.08 5.03 2.02
CA HIS A 381 11.42 5.55 2.26
C HIS A 381 11.44 6.49 3.46
N LYS A 382 12.44 6.36 4.34
CA LYS A 382 12.59 7.19 5.55
C LYS A 382 14.03 7.59 5.80
N ILE A 383 14.23 8.82 6.27
CA ILE A 383 15.51 9.34 6.74
C ILE A 383 15.35 9.91 8.14
N TRP A 384 16.28 9.56 9.03
CA TRP A 384 16.46 10.17 10.33
C TRP A 384 17.83 10.83 10.43
N VAL A 385 17.89 11.99 11.06
CA VAL A 385 19.14 12.70 11.39
C VAL A 385 19.13 13.02 12.88
N GLY A 386 20.17 12.61 13.60
CA GLY A 386 20.25 12.74 15.07
C GLY A 386 19.08 12.09 15.80
N GLY A 387 18.50 11.02 15.23
CA GLY A 387 17.33 10.32 15.76
C GLY A 387 15.97 10.98 15.46
N ALA A 388 15.93 12.18 14.90
CA ALA A 388 14.68 12.81 14.47
C ALA A 388 14.32 12.37 13.05
N LEU A 389 13.05 11.98 12.81
CA LEU A 389 12.57 11.69 11.47
C LEU A 389 12.56 12.99 10.64
N LYS A 390 13.24 12.97 9.51
CA LYS A 390 13.45 14.11 8.62
C LYS A 390 12.75 13.99 7.29
N GLN A 391 12.53 12.76 6.85
CA GLN A 391 11.82 12.49 5.62
C GLN A 391 11.06 11.17 5.76
N HIS A 392 9.81 11.14 5.30
CA HIS A 392 9.03 9.93 5.15
C HIS A 392 8.17 10.02 3.89
N ILE A 393 8.51 9.19 2.90
CA ILE A 393 7.88 9.17 1.59
C ILE A 393 7.20 7.83 1.38
N VAL A 394 5.98 7.90 0.87
CA VAL A 394 5.18 6.79 0.35
C VAL A 394 4.66 7.22 -1.02
N TRP A 395 4.08 6.30 -1.78
CA TRP A 395 3.40 6.67 -3.02
C TRP A 395 2.21 7.59 -2.76
N GLU A 396 2.01 8.56 -3.65
CA GLU A 396 0.84 9.42 -3.70
C GLU A 396 0.43 9.57 -5.18
N ASP A 397 -0.86 9.83 -5.47
CA ASP A 397 -1.34 10.16 -6.82
C ASP A 397 -0.99 11.61 -7.17
N ASP A 398 0.30 11.93 -7.18
CA ASP A 398 0.83 13.25 -7.52
C ASP A 398 2.24 13.13 -8.14
N THR A 399 2.62 14.16 -8.87
CA THR A 399 3.95 14.35 -9.47
C THR A 399 5.00 14.87 -8.46
N THR A 400 4.61 15.03 -7.20
CA THR A 400 5.49 15.32 -6.06
C THR A 400 4.94 14.56 -4.86
N PHE A 401 5.76 13.70 -4.24
CA PHE A 401 5.34 13.01 -3.02
C PHE A 401 5.65 13.85 -1.79
N THR A 402 4.63 14.04 -0.98
CA THR A 402 4.66 14.84 0.23
C THR A 402 5.49 14.17 1.32
N ASP A 403 6.32 14.95 2.01
CA ASP A 403 7.02 14.49 3.20
C ASP A 403 6.08 14.36 4.41
N LEU A 404 5.74 13.11 4.75
CA LEU A 404 4.89 12.77 5.89
C LEU A 404 5.57 12.97 7.26
N SER A 405 6.87 13.32 7.30
CA SER A 405 7.54 13.69 8.55
C SER A 405 7.20 15.11 9.01
N GLY A 406 6.65 15.94 8.11
CA GLY A 406 6.31 17.34 8.38
C GLY A 406 7.50 18.31 8.35
N ASN A 407 8.64 17.92 7.77
CA ASN A 407 9.81 18.80 7.62
C ASN A 407 9.85 19.51 6.25
N GLY A 408 8.93 19.20 5.33
CA GLY A 408 8.85 19.81 4.00
C GLY A 408 9.98 19.37 3.07
N THR A 409 10.45 18.14 3.24
CA THR A 409 11.47 17.51 2.39
C THR A 409 10.83 16.67 1.29
N ASP A 410 9.92 17.27 0.54
CA ASP A 410 9.16 16.56 -0.50
C ASP A 410 10.11 15.95 -1.55
N THR A 411 9.63 14.89 -2.22
CA THR A 411 10.38 14.23 -3.31
C THR A 411 9.70 14.42 -4.64
N THR A 412 10.48 14.57 -5.70
CA THR A 412 10.01 14.51 -7.08
C THR A 412 10.27 13.10 -7.61
N PRO A 413 9.23 12.25 -7.76
CA PRO A 413 9.35 10.93 -8.37
C PRO A 413 9.55 11.01 -9.89
N SER A 414 9.98 9.90 -10.47
CA SER A 414 9.95 9.63 -11.91
C SER A 414 9.20 8.34 -12.14
N PHE A 415 8.44 8.28 -13.23
CA PHE A 415 7.60 7.13 -13.54
C PHE A 415 8.21 6.33 -14.72
N PRO A 416 7.89 5.03 -14.83
CA PRO A 416 8.28 4.25 -16.00
C PRO A 416 7.66 4.84 -17.27
N THR A 417 8.15 4.41 -18.44
CA THR A 417 7.61 4.83 -19.75
C THR A 417 7.09 3.64 -20.55
N GLY A 418 6.73 2.55 -19.86
CA GLY A 418 6.45 1.23 -20.44
C GLY A 418 6.81 0.09 -19.50
N SER A 419 6.51 -1.14 -19.93
CA SER A 419 6.97 -2.35 -19.25
C SER A 419 8.49 -2.39 -19.17
N SER A 420 9.02 -2.95 -18.08
CA SER A 420 10.47 -3.11 -17.89
C SER A 420 11.13 -4.03 -18.92
N ASP A 421 10.35 -4.94 -19.51
CA ASP A 421 10.73 -5.76 -20.65
C ASP A 421 9.94 -5.33 -21.89
N ALA A 422 10.65 -5.11 -23.01
CA ALA A 422 10.06 -4.58 -24.24
C ALA A 422 9.12 -5.55 -24.96
N ASP A 423 9.24 -6.86 -24.69
CA ASP A 423 8.39 -7.90 -25.26
C ASP A 423 7.13 -8.16 -24.41
N VAL A 424 7.02 -7.51 -23.24
CA VAL A 424 5.91 -7.67 -22.28
C VAL A 424 4.89 -6.55 -22.41
N SER A 425 3.63 -6.92 -22.58
CA SER A 425 2.47 -6.00 -22.63
C SER A 425 1.28 -6.57 -21.86
N ALA A 426 0.36 -5.72 -21.41
CA ALA A 426 -0.88 -6.18 -20.79
C ALA A 426 -2.12 -5.46 -21.34
N VAL A 427 -3.24 -6.18 -21.35
CA VAL A 427 -4.55 -5.66 -21.73
C VAL A 427 -5.65 -6.14 -20.79
N LEU A 428 -6.59 -5.26 -20.47
CA LEU A 428 -7.83 -5.62 -19.79
C LEU A 428 -8.78 -6.27 -20.82
N ALA A 429 -8.86 -7.60 -20.81
CA ALA A 429 -9.58 -8.37 -21.81
C ALA A 429 -11.11 -8.38 -21.59
N SER A 430 -11.55 -8.36 -20.33
CA SER A 430 -12.97 -8.35 -19.97
C SER A 430 -13.15 -7.87 -18.54
N MET A 431 -14.33 -7.34 -18.21
CA MET A 431 -14.77 -7.12 -16.84
C MET A 431 -16.10 -7.84 -16.58
N GLU A 432 -16.21 -8.44 -15.39
CA GLU A 432 -17.42 -9.06 -14.88
C GLU A 432 -17.80 -8.48 -13.52
N VAL A 433 -19.09 -8.48 -13.21
CA VAL A 433 -19.60 -8.08 -11.89
C VAL A 433 -19.58 -9.30 -10.97
N ILE A 434 -18.87 -9.22 -9.86
CA ILE A 434 -18.86 -10.26 -8.82
C ILE A 434 -19.99 -10.02 -7.83
N ASP A 435 -20.07 -8.80 -7.31
CA ASP A 435 -21.11 -8.39 -6.37
C ASP A 435 -21.86 -7.21 -6.98
N PRO A 436 -23.11 -7.38 -7.40
CA PRO A 436 -23.85 -6.31 -8.04
C PRO A 436 -24.21 -5.24 -7.01
N ALA A 437 -24.24 -4.00 -7.48
CA ALA A 437 -24.85 -2.88 -6.80
C ALA A 437 -26.23 -3.28 -6.24
N ALA A 438 -26.35 -3.27 -4.92
CA ALA A 438 -27.65 -3.38 -4.30
C ALA A 438 -28.32 -2.01 -4.38
N ALA A 439 -29.58 -1.96 -4.82
CA ALA A 439 -30.40 -0.80 -4.51
C ALA A 439 -30.33 -0.60 -2.98
N PRO A 440 -30.22 0.66 -2.49
CA PRO A 440 -30.26 0.94 -1.07
C PRO A 440 -31.40 0.11 -0.49
N ALA A 441 -31.12 -0.68 0.56
CA ALA A 441 -32.18 -1.40 1.24
C ALA A 441 -33.23 -0.34 1.55
N VAL A 442 -34.41 -0.47 0.93
CA VAL A 442 -35.56 0.30 1.36
C VAL A 442 -35.75 -0.15 2.79
N GLY A 443 -35.24 0.65 3.72
CA GLY A 443 -35.51 0.42 5.14
C GLY A 443 -37.01 0.21 5.22
N GLY A 444 -37.43 -0.85 5.89
CA GLY A 444 -38.85 -1.23 5.98
C GLY A 444 -39.77 -0.16 6.58
N ASP A 445 -39.29 1.07 6.76
CA ASP A 445 -39.99 2.24 7.26
C ASP A 445 -40.41 3.23 6.17
N GLU A 446 -39.94 3.09 4.92
CA GLU A 446 -40.38 3.96 3.82
C GLU A 446 -41.06 3.17 2.70
N SER A 447 -42.26 2.67 3.01
CA SER A 447 -43.32 2.57 1.99
C SER A 447 -43.45 3.96 1.36
N GLY A 448 -42.95 4.11 0.13
CA GLY A 448 -43.04 5.35 -0.67
C GLY A 448 -44.35 6.08 -0.43
N GLY A 449 -44.28 7.15 0.37
CA GLY A 449 -45.43 7.95 0.73
C GLY A 449 -46.00 8.59 -0.52
N LEU A 450 -47.30 8.38 -0.75
CA LEU A 450 -48.08 9.23 -1.63
C LEU A 450 -47.81 10.69 -1.22
N ALA A 451 -47.31 11.50 -2.15
CA ALA A 451 -46.91 12.88 -1.88
C ALA A 451 -48.03 13.65 -1.14
N GLY A 452 -47.74 14.01 0.10
CA GLY A 452 -48.65 14.66 1.03
C GLY A 452 -48.53 13.97 2.39
N GLY A 453 -47.86 14.64 3.35
CA GLY A 453 -47.66 14.08 4.69
C GLY A 453 -48.95 13.46 5.23
N LEU A 454 -48.84 12.26 5.80
CA LEU A 454 -49.95 11.64 6.51
C LEU A 454 -50.47 12.66 7.54
N PRO A 455 -51.79 12.89 7.61
CA PRO A 455 -52.35 13.73 8.66
C PRO A 455 -51.82 13.24 10.00
N THR A 456 -51.26 14.14 10.79
CA THR A 456 -50.80 13.79 12.14
C THR A 456 -51.99 13.16 12.88
N GLU A 457 -51.75 11.97 13.42
CA GLU A 457 -52.69 11.30 14.32
C GLU A 457 -53.19 12.33 15.35
N PRO A 458 -54.52 12.50 15.51
CA PRO A 458 -55.05 13.30 16.60
C PRO A 458 -54.66 12.66 17.94
N ASP A 459 -54.12 13.46 18.86
CA ASP A 459 -53.81 12.99 20.22
C ASP A 459 -55.00 12.20 20.80
N ASN A 460 -54.72 11.00 21.32
CA ASN A 460 -55.67 10.03 21.89
C ASN A 460 -56.49 9.17 20.89
N MET A 461 -55.99 8.91 19.68
CA MET A 461 -56.69 8.06 18.70
C MET A 461 -56.99 6.63 19.22
N TYR A 462 -56.23 6.13 20.20
CA TYR A 462 -56.36 4.78 20.77
C TYR A 462 -56.35 4.67 22.31
N ASP A 463 -56.29 5.77 23.07
CA ASP A 463 -56.01 5.73 24.52
C ASP A 463 -57.22 5.86 25.46
N GLU A 464 -58.44 6.05 24.94
CA GLU A 464 -59.63 6.25 25.79
C GLU A 464 -60.40 4.96 26.07
N LEU A 465 -59.86 4.08 26.92
CA LEU A 465 -60.63 3.05 27.63
C LEU A 465 -60.68 3.36 29.13
N ALA A 466 -61.51 4.32 29.53
CA ALA A 466 -61.72 4.71 30.92
C ALA A 466 -62.87 3.92 31.56
N VAL A 467 -62.74 2.62 31.78
CA VAL A 467 -63.85 1.74 32.24
C VAL A 467 -64.03 1.69 33.76
N ASP A 468 -63.09 2.23 34.54
CA ASP A 468 -63.03 2.02 35.99
C ASP A 468 -64.16 2.73 36.78
N HIS A 469 -64.82 3.71 36.17
CA HIS A 469 -65.92 4.44 36.78
C HIS A 469 -67.31 3.83 36.53
N LEU A 470 -67.39 2.73 35.76
CA LEU A 470 -68.67 2.09 35.42
C LEU A 470 -69.21 1.24 36.58
N PRO A 471 -70.54 1.16 36.76
CA PRO A 471 -71.14 0.33 37.81
C PRO A 471 -70.74 -1.15 37.63
N GLY A 472 -70.16 -1.75 38.66
CA GLY A 472 -69.72 -3.15 38.62
C GLY A 472 -68.37 -3.38 37.93
N ALA A 473 -67.72 -2.34 37.39
CA ALA A 473 -66.46 -2.49 36.67
C ALA A 473 -65.32 -2.99 37.55
N ALA A 474 -65.27 -2.66 38.84
CA ALA A 474 -64.24 -3.16 39.74
C ALA A 474 -64.23 -4.70 39.82
N VAL A 475 -65.40 -5.35 39.83
CA VAL A 475 -65.53 -6.82 39.88
C VAL A 475 -65.18 -7.44 38.53
N VAL A 476 -65.68 -6.84 37.44
CA VAL A 476 -65.45 -7.32 36.08
C VAL A 476 -63.98 -7.15 35.68
N ASN A 477 -63.37 -5.99 35.94
CA ASN A 477 -61.97 -5.72 35.64
C ASN A 477 -61.05 -6.62 36.46
N ALA A 478 -61.34 -6.89 37.74
CA ALA A 478 -60.57 -7.84 38.54
C ALA A 478 -60.61 -9.27 37.97
N LEU A 479 -61.75 -9.70 37.42
CA LEU A 479 -61.86 -11.02 36.75
C LEU A 479 -61.13 -11.05 35.41
N LEU A 480 -61.18 -9.96 34.63
CA LEU A 480 -60.47 -9.85 33.35
C LEU A 480 -58.96 -9.80 33.53
N ASP A 481 -58.48 -9.03 34.52
CA ASP A 481 -57.07 -8.94 34.86
C ASP A 481 -56.53 -10.28 35.37
N ALA A 482 -57.29 -10.99 36.21
CA ALA A 482 -56.92 -12.33 36.68
C ALA A 482 -56.88 -13.37 35.54
N GLY A 483 -57.59 -13.12 34.44
CA GLY A 483 -57.58 -13.95 33.25
C GLY A 483 -56.64 -13.46 32.14
N GLU A 484 -55.86 -12.39 32.36
CA GLU A 484 -55.03 -11.72 31.35
C GLU A 484 -55.80 -11.33 30.07
N ILE A 485 -57.11 -11.08 30.17
CA ILE A 485 -57.94 -10.69 29.04
C ILE A 485 -57.89 -9.17 28.88
N PRO A 486 -57.54 -8.62 27.71
CA PRO A 486 -57.58 -7.19 27.47
C PRO A 486 -58.96 -6.62 27.77
N ARG A 487 -59.04 -5.65 28.69
CA ARG A 487 -60.31 -5.05 29.15
C ARG A 487 -61.17 -4.51 27.99
N ALA A 488 -60.51 -3.98 26.95
CA ALA A 488 -61.16 -3.51 25.72
C ALA A 488 -62.04 -4.60 25.09
N LEU A 489 -61.56 -5.84 25.03
CA LEU A 489 -62.26 -6.94 24.36
C LEU A 489 -63.61 -7.26 25.02
N PHE A 490 -63.70 -7.12 26.34
CA PHE A 490 -64.96 -7.29 27.06
C PHE A 490 -65.85 -6.05 26.95
N TRP A 491 -65.32 -4.86 27.27
CA TRP A 491 -66.14 -3.65 27.40
C TRP A 491 -66.67 -3.13 26.08
N PHE A 492 -65.90 -3.21 24.98
CA PHE A 492 -66.41 -2.88 23.65
C PHE A 492 -67.58 -3.80 23.29
N LEU A 493 -67.40 -5.12 23.40
CA LEU A 493 -68.45 -6.08 23.04
C LEU A 493 -69.71 -5.92 23.92
N ALA A 494 -69.54 -5.70 25.23
CA ALA A 494 -70.66 -5.50 26.15
C ALA A 494 -71.51 -4.28 25.79
N VAL A 495 -70.88 -3.17 25.42
CA VAL A 495 -71.57 -1.94 25.01
C VAL A 495 -72.29 -2.11 23.68
N PHE A 496 -71.62 -2.67 22.67
CA PHE A 496 -72.24 -2.90 21.37
C PHE A 496 -73.42 -3.88 21.47
N LEU A 497 -73.30 -4.94 22.29
CA LEU A 497 -74.39 -5.86 22.55
C LEU A 497 -75.58 -5.15 23.24
N GLY A 498 -75.30 -4.29 24.22
CA GLY A 498 -76.32 -3.49 24.90
C GLY A 498 -77.05 -2.54 23.94
N ILE A 499 -76.32 -1.87 23.04
CA ILE A 499 -76.90 -0.99 22.01
C ILE A 499 -77.76 -1.80 21.04
N ILE A 500 -77.29 -2.97 20.60
CA ILE A 500 -78.05 -3.86 19.71
C ILE A 500 -79.36 -4.30 20.38
N ILE A 501 -79.32 -4.70 21.66
CA ILE A 501 -80.52 -5.08 22.42
C ILE A 501 -81.50 -3.89 22.51
N ALA A 502 -81.00 -2.68 22.81
CA ALA A 502 -81.82 -1.48 22.86
C ALA A 502 -82.45 -1.16 21.49
N CYS A 503 -81.70 -1.33 20.40
CA CYS A 503 -82.20 -1.16 19.03
C CYS A 503 -83.29 -2.19 18.68
N LEU A 504 -83.07 -3.46 19.00
CA LEU A 504 -84.05 -4.53 18.76
C LEU A 504 -85.33 -4.31 19.58
N PHE A 505 -85.19 -3.83 20.81
CA PHE A 505 -86.34 -3.48 21.66
C PHE A 505 -87.12 -2.28 21.08
N MET A 506 -86.41 -1.24 20.62
CA MET A 506 -87.03 -0.08 19.98
C MET A 506 -87.68 -0.42 18.64
N TYR A 507 -87.12 -1.35 17.87
CA TYR A 507 -87.77 -1.89 16.68
C TYR A 507 -89.06 -2.62 17.02
N ARG A 508 -89.05 -3.43 18.09
CA ARG A 508 -90.24 -4.16 18.54
C ARG A 508 -91.38 -3.21 18.96
N LEU A 509 -91.05 -2.02 19.49
CA LEU A 509 -92.05 -1.04 19.93
C LEU A 509 -92.53 -0.11 18.81
N SER A 510 -91.64 0.31 17.92
CA SER A 510 -91.92 1.35 16.92
C SER A 510 -92.09 0.83 15.50
N HIS A 511 -91.61 -0.38 15.21
CA HIS A 511 -91.43 -0.96 13.87
C HIS A 511 -90.68 -0.05 12.88
N SER A 512 -89.99 0.98 13.37
CA SER A 512 -89.29 1.98 12.56
C SER A 512 -87.78 1.74 12.58
N LEU A 513 -87.21 1.55 11.38
CA LEU A 513 -85.75 1.50 11.20
C LEU A 513 -85.09 2.85 11.51
N PHE A 514 -85.83 3.96 11.31
CA PHE A 514 -85.37 5.29 11.69
C PHE A 514 -85.23 5.41 13.21
N ALA A 515 -86.24 4.99 13.98
CA ALA A 515 -86.17 5.00 15.45
C ALA A 515 -85.02 4.12 15.98
N MET A 516 -84.73 2.97 15.36
CA MET A 516 -83.53 2.18 15.68
C MET A 516 -82.23 2.94 15.43
N SER A 517 -82.12 3.65 14.30
CA SER A 517 -80.90 4.41 13.97
C SER A 517 -80.62 5.56 14.96
N LEU A 518 -81.67 6.24 15.44
CA LEU A 518 -81.55 7.25 16.50
C LEU A 518 -81.09 6.66 17.82
N VAL A 519 -81.61 5.48 18.19
CA VAL A 519 -81.23 4.78 19.42
C VAL A 519 -79.81 4.25 19.34
N ALA A 520 -79.39 3.73 18.18
CA ALA A 520 -78.00 3.33 17.94
C ALA A 520 -77.04 4.53 18.05
N GLY A 521 -77.39 5.65 17.42
CA GLY A 521 -76.59 6.89 17.48
C GLY A 521 -76.51 7.47 18.90
N ALA A 522 -77.64 7.54 19.61
CA ALA A 522 -77.68 8.01 20.99
C ALA A 522 -76.91 7.07 21.95
N GLY A 523 -77.00 5.76 21.74
CA GLY A 523 -76.27 4.75 22.50
C GLY A 523 -74.76 4.85 22.31
N LEU A 524 -74.29 5.08 21.07
CA LEU A 524 -72.88 5.28 20.76
C LEU A 524 -72.34 6.62 21.32
N LEU A 525 -73.13 7.69 21.26
CA LEU A 525 -72.80 8.97 21.89
C LEU A 525 -72.68 8.82 23.41
N PHE A 526 -73.60 8.09 24.04
CA PHE A 526 -73.53 7.78 25.47
C PHE A 526 -72.27 6.96 25.81
N ALA A 527 -72.01 5.90 25.04
CA ALA A 527 -70.81 5.05 25.19
C ALA A 527 -69.50 5.83 25.05
N SER A 528 -69.49 6.84 24.18
CA SER A 528 -68.35 7.74 24.05
C SER A 528 -68.20 8.70 25.23
N ARG A 529 -69.30 9.23 25.76
CA ARG A 529 -69.24 10.13 26.93
C ARG A 529 -68.83 9.45 28.22
N ILE A 530 -69.06 8.13 28.33
CA ILE A 530 -68.58 7.31 29.45
C ILE A 530 -67.21 6.68 29.18
N GLY A 531 -66.49 7.13 28.13
CA GLY A 531 -65.07 6.79 27.93
C GLY A 531 -64.79 5.35 27.51
N ILE A 532 -65.76 4.63 26.94
CA ILE A 532 -65.57 3.25 26.42
C ILE A 532 -65.25 3.26 24.93
N VAL A 533 -65.81 4.23 24.20
CA VAL A 533 -65.69 4.34 22.74
C VAL A 533 -65.13 5.72 22.38
N PRO A 534 -64.06 5.83 21.57
CA PRO A 534 -63.56 7.12 21.14
C PRO A 534 -64.63 7.97 20.45
N PHE A 535 -64.66 9.27 20.73
CA PHE A 535 -65.68 10.18 20.19
C PHE A 535 -65.74 10.17 18.65
N TRP A 536 -64.60 10.00 17.97
CA TRP A 536 -64.56 9.92 16.51
C TRP A 536 -65.40 8.78 15.95
N VAL A 537 -65.61 7.67 16.67
CA VAL A 537 -66.40 6.49 16.19
C VAL A 537 -67.85 6.89 15.95
N THR A 538 -68.33 7.90 16.69
CA THR A 538 -69.69 8.41 16.57
C THR A 538 -69.91 9.21 15.28
N VAL A 539 -68.85 9.80 14.71
CA VAL A 539 -68.94 10.70 13.55
C VAL A 539 -69.40 9.98 12.27
N PRO A 540 -68.82 8.84 11.84
CA PRO A 540 -69.31 8.09 10.68
C PRO A 540 -70.76 7.63 10.83
N VAL A 541 -71.16 7.21 12.04
CA VAL A 541 -72.52 6.70 12.29
C VAL A 541 -73.55 7.83 12.27
N ILE A 542 -73.21 9.02 12.78
CA ILE A 542 -74.05 10.22 12.66
C ILE A 542 -74.18 10.63 11.18
N LEU A 543 -73.10 10.54 10.38
CA LEU A 543 -73.15 10.80 8.93
C LEU A 543 -74.04 9.79 8.20
N VAL A 544 -73.99 8.51 8.57
CA VAL A 544 -74.90 7.48 8.03
C VAL A 544 -76.35 7.73 8.45
N ALA A 545 -76.61 8.10 9.70
CA ALA A 545 -77.95 8.46 10.18
C ALA A 545 -78.49 9.73 9.48
N ALA A 546 -77.63 10.74 9.25
CA ALA A 546 -77.96 11.93 8.48
C ALA A 546 -78.25 11.60 6.99
N ALA A 547 -77.48 10.69 6.39
CA ALA A 547 -77.73 10.22 5.03
C ALA A 547 -79.06 9.46 4.91
N VAL A 548 -79.46 8.70 5.94
CA VAL A 548 -80.79 8.04 6.02
C VAL A 548 -81.91 9.07 6.16
N LEU A 549 -81.74 10.12 6.98
CA LEU A 549 -82.67 11.25 7.11
C LEU A 549 -82.88 12.01 5.80
N ILE A 550 -81.81 12.19 5.02
CA ILE A 550 -81.89 12.82 3.69
C ILE A 550 -82.64 11.90 2.71
N LYS A 551 -82.44 10.58 2.80
CA LYS A 551 -83.14 9.60 1.96
C LYS A 551 -84.65 9.53 2.22
N GLU A 552 -85.10 9.58 3.47
CA GLU A 552 -86.54 9.57 3.82
C GLU A 552 -87.28 10.83 3.36
N LYS A 553 -86.60 12.00 3.31
CA LYS A 553 -87.20 13.22 2.74
C LYS A 553 -87.28 13.23 1.20
N MET A 554 -86.63 12.28 0.52
CA MET A 554 -86.55 12.22 -0.94
C MET A 554 -87.38 11.09 -1.56
N SER A 555 -88.14 10.29 -0.78
CA SER A 555 -89.10 9.33 -1.31
C SER A 555 -90.54 9.88 -1.25
N PRO A 556 -91.19 10.21 -2.39
CA PRO A 556 -92.63 10.33 -2.45
C PRO A 556 -93.22 8.92 -2.64
N LEU A 557 -93.77 8.35 -1.56
CA LEU A 557 -94.98 7.51 -1.48
C LEU A 557 -95.13 6.93 -0.06
#